data_AF-A0AA91TVV5-F1
#
_entry.id   AF-A0AA91TVV5-F1
#
_cell.length_a   1.000
_cell.length_b   1.000
_cell.length_c   1.000
_cell.angle_alpha   90.00
_cell.angle_beta   90.00
_cell.angle_gamma   90.00
#
_symmetry.space_group_name_H-M   'P 1'
#
loop_
_entity.id
_entity.type
_entity.pdbx_description
1 polymer ?
#
loop_
_entity_poly.entity_id
_entity_poly.type
_entity_poly.pdbx_seq_one_letter_code
_entity_poly.pdbx_strand_id
1 'polypeptide(L)'
;MGYRDTIEEFLEVMTGKAFVKSAIYDNISKTLLLSFYETYEDYVSDKEDQRVIDKKQYGNYFGTFNKIEKLVVLESARLLRDFININTVSMSLTFEGVHYDANVDRRTLNNLIGYDIRKLKPQDGTWKTEFSDVYGYGINNEKRSFLFNNFVNKSG
;
A
#
# COMPACT_ATOMS: atom_id res chain seq x y z
N MET A 1 -22.14 -2.34 8.40
CA MET A 1 -21.62 -3.36 7.47
C MET A 1 -20.64 -2.68 6.54
N GLY A 2 -19.56 -3.37 6.21
CA GLY A 2 -18.38 -2.87 5.50
C GLY A 2 -17.10 -3.48 6.05
N TYR A 3 -17.18 -4.68 6.63
CA TYR A 3 -16.01 -5.52 6.82
C TYR A 3 -15.74 -6.16 5.46
N ARG A 4 -14.52 -5.96 4.98
CA ARG A 4 -13.99 -6.75 3.86
C ARG A 4 -13.57 -8.05 4.52
N ASP A 5 -14.24 -9.14 4.18
CA ASP A 5 -14.03 -10.41 4.86
C ASP A 5 -12.79 -11.12 4.30
N THR A 6 -12.31 -10.72 3.10
CA THR A 6 -11.13 -11.31 2.46
C THR A 6 -10.13 -10.29 1.89
N ILE A 7 -8.90 -10.75 1.63
CA ILE A 7 -7.83 -9.93 1.02
C ILE A 7 -8.24 -9.54 -0.41
N GLU A 8 -8.90 -10.42 -1.13
CA GLU A 8 -9.40 -10.19 -2.50
C GLU A 8 -10.41 -9.03 -2.52
N GLU A 9 -11.37 -9.03 -1.60
CA GLU A 9 -12.31 -7.92 -1.44
C GLU A 9 -11.61 -6.61 -1.07
N PHE A 10 -10.53 -6.66 -0.29
CA PHE A 10 -9.73 -5.48 0.01
C PHE A 10 -9.05 -4.92 -1.22
N LEU A 11 -8.45 -5.77 -2.05
CA LEU A 11 -7.74 -5.36 -3.27
C LEU A 11 -8.67 -4.63 -4.24
N GLU A 12 -9.96 -5.00 -4.29
CA GLU A 12 -10.96 -4.33 -5.14
C GLU A 12 -11.24 -2.87 -4.79
N VAL A 13 -10.77 -2.40 -3.65
CA VAL A 13 -11.04 -1.04 -3.13
C VAL A 13 -9.77 -0.41 -2.55
N MET A 14 -8.62 -1.00 -2.85
CA MET A 14 -7.30 -0.47 -2.54
C MET A 14 -6.98 0.66 -3.52
N THR A 15 -6.37 1.74 -3.01
CA THR A 15 -5.78 2.75 -3.89
C THR A 15 -4.65 2.09 -4.70
N GLY A 16 -4.65 2.26 -6.01
CA GLY A 16 -3.62 1.67 -6.88
C GLY A 16 -3.87 0.21 -7.28
N LYS A 17 -5.06 -0.34 -6.98
CA LYS A 17 -5.43 -1.71 -7.35
C LYS A 17 -5.21 -2.08 -8.82
N ALA A 18 -5.42 -1.13 -9.72
CA ALA A 18 -5.28 -1.35 -11.16
C ALA A 18 -3.83 -1.72 -11.55
N PHE A 19 -2.86 -1.41 -10.70
CA PHE A 19 -1.44 -1.64 -10.93
C PHE A 19 -0.90 -2.85 -10.17
N VAL A 20 -1.73 -3.53 -9.37
CA VAL A 20 -1.34 -4.76 -8.68
C VAL A 20 -1.31 -5.89 -9.70
N LYS A 21 -0.13 -6.50 -9.85
CA LYS A 21 0.10 -7.68 -10.67
C LYS A 21 -0.27 -8.95 -9.92
N SER A 22 0.09 -9.03 -8.64
CA SER A 22 -0.23 -10.19 -7.80
C SER A 22 -0.31 -9.82 -6.32
N ALA A 23 -1.06 -10.64 -5.59
CA ALA A 23 -1.15 -10.61 -4.14
C ALA A 23 -1.05 -12.05 -3.62
N ILE A 24 -0.04 -12.34 -2.81
CA ILE A 24 0.22 -13.68 -2.29
C ILE A 24 0.33 -13.61 -0.78
N TYR A 25 -0.53 -14.33 -0.08
CA TYR A 25 -0.44 -14.48 1.37
C TYR A 25 0.38 -15.71 1.73
N ASP A 26 1.54 -15.50 2.33
CA ASP A 26 2.35 -16.56 2.94
C ASP A 26 1.86 -16.79 4.38
N ASN A 27 1.27 -17.97 4.61
CA ASN A 27 0.73 -18.35 5.91
C ASN A 27 1.79 -18.67 6.97
N ILE A 28 3.01 -19.07 6.56
CA ILE A 28 4.11 -19.42 7.45
C ILE A 28 4.68 -18.13 8.03
N SER A 29 5.06 -17.20 7.16
CA SER A 29 5.62 -15.90 7.60
C SER A 29 4.56 -14.89 8.02
N LYS A 30 3.28 -15.15 7.70
CA LYS A 30 2.15 -14.23 7.91
C LYS A 30 2.34 -12.91 7.15
N THR A 31 2.88 -13.02 5.95
CA THR A 31 3.21 -11.87 5.09
C THR A 31 2.27 -11.83 3.90
N LEU A 32 1.72 -10.65 3.62
CA LEU A 32 1.07 -10.38 2.34
C LEU A 32 2.08 -9.72 1.40
N LEU A 33 2.41 -10.41 0.32
CA LEU A 33 3.29 -9.97 -0.75
C LEU A 33 2.44 -9.32 -1.85
N LEU A 34 2.66 -8.04 -2.12
CA LEU A 34 2.03 -7.30 -3.20
C LEU A 34 3.09 -6.94 -4.24
N SER A 35 2.89 -7.37 -5.47
CA SER A 35 3.74 -6.99 -6.60
C SER A 35 2.97 -6.10 -7.54
N PHE A 36 3.59 -4.99 -7.94
CA PHE A 36 3.04 -4.06 -8.94
C PHE A 36 3.67 -4.35 -10.31
N TYR A 37 2.98 -3.98 -11.40
CA TYR A 37 3.60 -4.05 -12.72
C TYR A 37 4.80 -3.10 -12.80
N GLU A 38 5.90 -3.59 -13.36
CA GLU A 38 7.15 -2.81 -13.46
C GLU A 38 7.10 -1.84 -14.64
N THR A 39 6.51 -2.28 -15.75
CA THR A 39 6.40 -1.49 -16.98
C THR A 39 4.95 -1.37 -17.45
N TYR A 40 4.68 -0.37 -18.28
CA TYR A 40 3.38 -0.23 -18.93
C TYR A 40 3.12 -1.40 -19.88
N GLU A 41 4.16 -1.89 -20.53
CA GLU A 41 4.12 -3.02 -21.44
C GLU A 41 3.70 -4.31 -20.70
N ASP A 42 4.23 -4.58 -19.51
CA ASP A 42 3.79 -5.70 -18.66
C ASP A 42 2.33 -5.57 -18.24
N TYR A 43 1.92 -4.34 -17.89
CA TYR A 43 0.54 -4.05 -17.50
C TYR A 43 -0.45 -4.30 -18.64
N VAL A 44 -0.14 -3.85 -19.86
CA VAL A 44 -1.00 -4.05 -21.03
C VAL A 44 -1.10 -5.52 -21.39
N SER A 45 0.04 -6.23 -21.41
CA SER A 45 0.09 -7.64 -21.80
C SER A 45 -0.74 -8.54 -20.90
N ASP A 46 -0.87 -8.22 -19.61
CA ASP A 46 -1.68 -8.99 -18.66
C ASP A 46 -3.16 -8.56 -18.65
N LYS A 47 -3.47 -7.39 -19.22
CA LYS A 47 -4.81 -6.77 -19.20
C LYS A 47 -5.45 -6.67 -20.59
N GLU A 48 -5.01 -7.47 -21.57
CA GLU A 48 -5.42 -7.37 -22.98
C GLU A 48 -6.95 -7.28 -23.20
N ASP A 49 -7.76 -7.88 -22.33
CA ASP A 49 -9.24 -7.88 -22.42
C ASP A 49 -9.96 -6.82 -21.56
N GLN A 50 -9.23 -5.89 -20.94
CA GLN A 50 -9.81 -4.88 -20.02
C GLN A 50 -9.64 -3.45 -20.54
N ARG A 51 -10.40 -2.50 -19.98
CA ARG A 51 -10.15 -1.07 -20.23
C ARG A 51 -8.81 -0.68 -19.61
N VAL A 52 -7.76 -0.73 -20.44
CA VAL A 52 -6.41 -0.30 -20.09
C VAL A 52 -6.38 1.22 -19.99
N ILE A 53 -5.81 1.77 -18.92
CA ILE A 53 -5.52 3.21 -18.86
C ILE A 53 -4.41 3.54 -19.87
N ASP A 54 -4.37 4.77 -20.39
CA ASP A 54 -3.32 5.12 -21.34
C ASP A 54 -1.93 5.20 -20.68
N LYS A 55 -0.85 5.09 -21.47
CA LYS A 55 0.54 5.13 -21.00
C LYS A 55 0.88 6.39 -20.20
N LYS A 56 0.27 7.53 -20.54
CA LYS A 56 0.48 8.80 -19.83
C LYS A 56 -0.19 8.76 -18.45
N GLN A 57 -1.38 8.19 -18.35
CA GLN A 57 -2.08 7.96 -17.08
C GLN A 57 -1.31 6.97 -16.19
N TYR A 58 -0.73 5.92 -16.77
CA TYR A 58 0.15 4.99 -16.06
C TYR A 58 1.36 5.71 -15.47
N GLY A 59 2.12 6.44 -16.30
CA GLY A 59 3.28 7.21 -15.84
C GLY A 59 2.93 8.27 -14.79
N ASN A 60 1.84 9.02 -15.00
CA ASN A 60 1.36 10.04 -14.05
C ASN A 60 0.88 9.45 -12.72
N TYR A 61 0.58 8.15 -12.67
CA TYR A 61 0.15 7.53 -11.43
C TYR A 61 1.31 7.38 -10.44
N PHE A 62 2.49 6.96 -10.88
CA PHE A 62 3.63 6.80 -9.99
C PHE A 62 4.59 8.01 -10.02
N GLY A 63 4.53 8.84 -11.07
CA GLY A 63 5.36 10.04 -11.22
C GLY A 63 5.16 11.11 -10.15
N THR A 64 4.05 11.08 -9.40
CA THR A 64 3.95 11.86 -8.17
C THR A 64 4.44 11.00 -7.02
N PHE A 65 5.68 11.21 -6.56
CA PHE A 65 6.30 10.50 -5.42
C PHE A 65 5.36 10.34 -4.20
N ASN A 66 4.53 11.36 -3.94
CA ASN A 66 3.47 11.34 -2.93
C ASN A 66 2.49 10.14 -3.03
N LYS A 67 2.24 9.60 -4.23
CA LYS A 67 1.35 8.46 -4.42
C LYS A 67 2.02 7.14 -4.03
N ILE A 68 3.31 6.96 -4.33
CA ILE A 68 4.08 5.78 -3.87
C ILE A 68 4.15 5.78 -2.33
N GLU A 69 4.49 6.93 -1.72
CA GLU A 69 4.49 7.05 -0.27
C GLU A 69 3.13 6.71 0.34
N LYS A 70 2.06 7.28 -0.24
CA LYS A 70 0.71 7.08 0.26
C LYS A 70 0.27 5.63 0.10
N LEU A 71 0.59 4.99 -1.03
CA LEU A 71 0.31 3.58 -1.28
C LEU A 71 0.96 2.71 -0.18
N VAL A 72 2.27 2.87 0.01
CA VAL A 72 3.04 2.09 0.98
C VAL A 72 2.55 2.33 2.40
N VAL A 73 2.40 3.57 2.83
CA VAL A 73 2.04 3.90 4.22
C VAL A 73 0.57 3.59 4.51
N LEU A 74 -0.34 4.06 3.66
CA LEU A 74 -1.78 4.01 3.95
C LEU A 74 -2.36 2.61 3.71
N GLU A 75 -2.04 1.98 2.58
CA GLU A 75 -2.63 0.67 2.26
C GLU A 75 -2.05 -0.44 3.13
N SER A 76 -0.75 -0.41 3.45
CA SER A 76 -0.17 -1.35 4.42
C SER A 76 -0.80 -1.20 5.80
N ALA A 77 -1.00 0.02 6.29
CA ALA A 77 -1.64 0.24 7.58
C ALA A 77 -3.10 -0.24 7.62
N ARG A 78 -3.86 -0.05 6.53
CA ARG A 78 -5.22 -0.58 6.41
C ARG A 78 -5.23 -2.10 6.44
N LEU A 79 -4.34 -2.76 5.69
CA LEU A 79 -4.19 -4.21 5.69
C LEU A 79 -3.84 -4.74 7.08
N LEU A 80 -2.86 -4.14 7.76
CA LEU A 80 -2.41 -4.56 9.08
C LEU A 80 -3.45 -4.30 10.18
N ARG A 81 -4.35 -3.34 9.98
CA ARG A 81 -5.51 -3.08 10.85
C ARG A 81 -6.62 -4.10 10.63
N ASP A 82 -7.00 -4.34 9.37
CA ASP A 82 -8.18 -5.11 9.00
C ASP A 82 -7.95 -6.62 9.12
N PHE A 83 -6.73 -7.10 8.84
CA PHE A 83 -6.41 -8.52 8.79
C PHE A 83 -5.50 -8.94 9.94
N ILE A 84 -6.10 -9.49 11.00
CA ILE A 84 -5.38 -9.90 12.22
C ILE A 84 -4.27 -10.92 11.96
N ASN A 85 -4.47 -11.78 10.96
CA ASN A 85 -3.56 -12.85 10.54
C ASN A 85 -2.34 -12.35 9.76
N ILE A 86 -2.39 -11.15 9.17
CA ILE A 86 -1.25 -10.53 8.50
C ILE A 86 -0.40 -9.79 9.54
N ASN A 87 0.89 -10.10 9.62
CA ASN A 87 1.85 -9.37 10.46
C ASN A 87 2.70 -8.40 9.65
N THR A 88 2.92 -8.70 8.37
CA THR A 88 3.79 -7.91 7.50
C THR A 88 3.11 -7.74 6.14
N VAL A 89 3.21 -6.53 5.59
CA VAL A 89 2.87 -6.24 4.19
C VAL A 89 4.15 -5.87 3.49
N SER A 90 4.47 -6.63 2.45
CA SER A 90 5.62 -6.37 1.58
C SER A 90 5.11 -5.89 0.23
N MET A 91 5.62 -4.77 -0.25
CA MET A 91 5.28 -4.22 -1.57
C MET A 91 6.54 -4.09 -2.40
N SER A 92 6.53 -4.64 -3.62
CA SER A 92 7.59 -4.44 -4.61
C SER A 92 7.03 -3.67 -5.80
N LEU A 93 7.62 -2.50 -6.04
CA LEU A 93 7.19 -1.55 -7.06
C LEU A 93 8.42 -0.98 -7.77
N THR A 94 8.38 -0.99 -9.10
CA THR A 94 9.41 -0.36 -9.93
C THR A 94 8.80 0.82 -10.66
N PHE A 95 9.46 1.97 -10.62
CA PHE A 95 9.05 3.14 -11.39
C PHE A 95 10.26 3.93 -11.88
N GLU A 96 10.33 4.19 -13.20
CA GLU A 96 11.42 4.93 -13.84
C GLU A 96 12.83 4.39 -13.49
N GLY A 97 12.96 3.06 -13.38
CA GLY A 97 14.21 2.39 -13.03
C GLY A 97 14.56 2.39 -11.54
N VAL A 98 13.74 3.03 -10.70
CA VAL A 98 13.89 2.97 -9.24
C VAL A 98 13.03 1.84 -8.69
N HIS A 99 13.66 0.93 -7.97
CA HIS A 99 13.01 -0.15 -7.24
C HIS A 99 12.70 0.29 -5.81
N TYR A 100 11.44 0.12 -5.43
CA TYR A 100 10.91 0.39 -4.10
C TYR A 100 10.45 -0.92 -3.48
N ASP A 101 11.26 -1.44 -2.56
CA ASP A 101 10.90 -2.61 -1.78
C ASP A 101 10.55 -2.17 -0.37
N ALA A 102 9.24 -2.18 -0.08
CA ALA A 102 8.70 -1.81 1.21
C ALA A 102 8.39 -3.04 2.05
N ASN A 103 8.82 -3.04 3.31
CA ASN A 103 8.46 -4.07 4.29
C ASN A 103 7.86 -3.41 5.53
N VAL A 104 6.52 -3.45 5.63
CA VAL A 104 5.78 -2.83 6.73
C VAL A 104 5.34 -3.92 7.70
N ASP A 105 6.08 -4.07 8.80
CA ASP A 105 5.72 -4.94 9.92
C ASP A 105 4.84 -4.20 10.93
N ARG A 106 3.79 -4.87 11.43
CA ARG A 106 2.83 -4.30 12.39
C ARG A 106 3.50 -3.78 13.66
N ARG A 107 4.47 -4.52 14.21
CA ARG A 107 5.14 -4.10 15.45
C ARG A 107 5.97 -2.85 15.20
N THR A 108 6.71 -2.79 14.09
CA THR A 108 7.47 -1.59 13.71
C THR A 108 6.52 -0.41 13.47
N LEU A 109 5.43 -0.60 12.73
CA LEU A 109 4.42 0.45 12.50
C LEU A 109 3.85 0.97 13.83
N ASN A 110 3.41 0.07 14.71
CA ASN A 110 2.85 0.41 16.02
C ASN A 110 3.85 1.18 16.89
N ASN A 111 5.14 0.80 16.86
CA ASN A 111 6.19 1.50 17.59
C ASN A 111 6.40 2.93 17.06
N LEU A 112 6.38 3.11 15.73
CA LEU A 112 6.60 4.41 15.11
C LEU A 112 5.41 5.37 15.32
N ILE A 113 4.18 4.86 15.34
CA ILE A 113 2.97 5.69 15.55
C ILE A 113 2.57 5.83 17.03
N GLY A 114 3.12 4.98 17.91
CA GLY A 114 2.89 5.04 19.36
C GLY A 114 1.62 4.36 19.86
N TYR A 115 0.90 3.61 19.01
CA TYR A 115 -0.33 2.90 19.37
C TYR A 115 -0.53 1.65 18.51
N ASP A 116 -1.46 0.79 18.92
CA ASP A 116 -1.82 -0.40 18.15
C ASP A 116 -2.79 -0.05 17.03
N ILE A 117 -2.35 -0.14 15.78
CA ILE A 117 -3.14 0.22 14.59
C ILE A 117 -4.49 -0.52 14.54
N ARG A 118 -4.56 -1.74 15.09
CA ARG A 118 -5.77 -2.58 15.12
C ARG A 118 -6.87 -2.03 16.03
N LYS A 119 -6.55 -1.11 16.93
CA LYS A 119 -7.54 -0.47 17.80
C LYS A 119 -8.33 0.61 17.07
N LEU A 120 -7.80 1.13 15.95
CA LEU A 120 -8.46 2.16 15.17
C LEU A 120 -9.61 1.56 14.37
N LYS A 121 -10.76 2.25 14.34
CA LYS A 121 -11.94 1.82 13.61
C LYS A 121 -12.43 2.93 12.66
N PRO A 122 -12.88 2.58 11.44
CA PRO A 122 -13.56 3.54 10.58
C PRO A 122 -14.86 4.09 11.21
N GLN A 123 -15.59 3.26 11.96
CA GLN A 123 -16.96 3.56 12.40
C GLN A 123 -17.02 4.57 13.54
N ASP A 124 -16.01 4.61 14.40
CA ASP A 124 -15.90 5.60 15.49
C ASP A 124 -15.01 6.79 15.12
N GLY A 125 -14.51 6.83 13.88
CA GLY A 125 -13.68 7.92 13.36
C GLY A 125 -12.21 7.87 13.77
N THR A 126 -11.80 7.01 14.70
CA THR A 126 -10.41 6.94 15.19
C THR A 126 -9.41 6.62 14.09
N TRP A 127 -9.78 5.76 13.13
CA TRP A 127 -8.96 5.54 11.93
C TRP A 127 -8.67 6.83 11.18
N LYS A 128 -9.70 7.66 11.00
CA LYS A 128 -9.58 8.89 10.23
C LYS A 128 -8.71 9.89 10.98
N THR A 129 -9.07 10.20 12.22
CA THR A 129 -8.48 11.29 12.99
C THR A 129 -7.08 10.97 13.51
N GLU A 130 -6.80 9.71 13.85
CA GLU A 130 -5.52 9.33 14.46
C GLU A 130 -4.47 8.86 13.43
N PHE A 131 -4.92 8.32 12.29
CA PHE A 131 -4.01 7.77 11.28
C PHE A 131 -4.18 8.39 9.90
N SER A 132 -5.36 8.23 9.28
CA SER A 132 -5.55 8.56 7.86
C SER A 132 -5.28 10.03 7.55
N ASP A 133 -5.82 10.96 8.35
CA ASP A 133 -5.59 12.40 8.14
C ASP A 133 -4.16 12.81 8.54
N VAL A 134 -3.57 12.12 9.51
CA VAL A 134 -2.24 12.41 10.04
C VAL A 134 -1.11 11.97 9.10
N TYR A 135 -1.23 10.78 8.50
CA TYR A 135 -0.18 10.15 7.69
C TYR A 135 -0.58 9.97 6.22
N GLY A 136 -1.85 10.09 5.85
CA GLY A 136 -2.33 9.77 4.51
C GLY A 136 -2.52 10.97 3.57
N TYR A 137 -2.74 12.18 4.09
CA TYR A 137 -3.10 13.36 3.31
C TYR A 137 -2.18 14.56 3.60
N GLY A 138 -2.22 15.58 2.75
CA GLY A 138 -1.31 16.73 2.80
C GLY A 138 -0.18 16.66 1.78
N ILE A 139 0.10 17.80 1.15
CA ILE A 139 1.26 18.02 0.29
C ILE A 139 2.50 18.01 1.20
N ASN A 140 3.53 17.24 0.84
CA ASN A 140 4.79 17.15 1.60
C ASN A 140 4.57 16.79 3.09
N ASN A 141 3.72 15.79 3.35
CA ASN A 141 3.46 15.35 4.72
C ASN A 141 4.70 14.66 5.30
N GLU A 142 5.42 15.36 6.18
CA GLU A 142 6.65 14.88 6.81
C GLU A 142 6.45 13.60 7.64
N LYS A 143 5.29 13.42 8.27
CA LYS A 143 4.99 12.20 9.03
C LYS A 143 4.84 10.99 8.11
N ARG A 144 4.23 11.18 6.94
CA ARG A 144 4.15 10.15 5.90
C ARG A 144 5.54 9.80 5.38
N SER A 145 6.33 10.81 5.03
CA SER A 145 7.70 10.60 4.53
C SER A 145 8.59 9.93 5.58
N PHE A 146 8.43 10.28 6.87
CA PHE A 146 9.10 9.61 7.96
C PHE A 146 8.78 8.11 8.01
N LEU A 147 7.49 7.74 7.99
CA LEU A 147 7.10 6.33 7.96
C LEU A 147 7.63 5.63 6.71
N PHE A 148 7.45 6.23 5.54
CA PHE A 148 7.90 5.68 4.27
C PHE A 148 9.41 5.37 4.27
N ASN A 149 10.24 6.32 4.72
CA ASN A 149 11.69 6.15 4.77
C ASN A 149 12.15 5.08 5.79
N ASN A 150 11.32 4.74 6.78
CA ASN A 150 11.59 3.64 7.70
C ASN A 150 11.19 2.26 7.14
N PHE A 151 10.36 2.21 6.10
CA PHE A 151 9.84 0.96 5.55
C PHE A 151 10.44 0.58 4.20
N VAL A 152 10.95 1.55 3.45
CA VAL A 152 11.33 1.35 2.05
C VAL A 152 12.84 1.38 1.88
N ASN A 153 13.36 0.30 1.28
CA ASN A 153 14.67 0.30 0.69
C ASN A 153 14.53 0.70 -0.78
N LYS A 154 15.31 1.70 -1.20
CA LYS A 154 15.36 2.15 -2.60
C LYS A 154 16.65 1.66 -3.22
N SER A 155 16.56 1.09 -4.42
CA SER A 155 17.72 0.77 -5.24
C SER A 155 17.48 1.19 -6.69
N GLY A 156 18.55 1.58 -7.38
CA GLY A 156 18.54 2.11 -8.74
C GLY A 156 19.95 2.36 -9.24
#